data_AF-A0A2V6TZM8-F1
#
_entry.id   AF-A0A2V6TZM8-F1
#
_cell.length_a   1.000
_cell.length_b   1.000
_cell.length_c   1.000
_cell.angle_alpha   90.00
_cell.angle_beta   90.00
_cell.angle_gamma   90.00
#
_symmetry.space_group_name_H-M   'P 1'
#
loop_
_entity.id
_entity.type
_entity.pdbx_description
1 polymer ?
#
loop_
_entity_poly.entity_id
_entity_poly.type
_entity_poly.pdbx_seq_one_letter_code
_entity_poly.pdbx_strand_id
1 'polypeptide(L)'
;ELAALLEAMQASTVLVCPAFPAQGRTVLNGMLLVDGAPAHETPVGLDPAYPGPLSDLLDILSREGTPGIPVTLLPLKEVRGGAEELRRGLQGRRGIRVADAETDADLEALARAGLAQGSLLLAGSAGLAGAVSAALGLTSRPVACPAPGAWLIVAGSRHPSTRAQIAVLEAAGVAGARVSPTGETTLDSVIAALRSGKPAFVASPDGPGGADEKTAATLAALSVSAMIASPSIVAIAGGETAHAFMHAGGATRLELDGAPAPGLALGRLVATDGSTLSVLTKAGGFGSPELLLALARGAA
;
A
#
# COMPACT_ATOMS: atom_id res chain seq x y z
N GLU A 1 10.96 -7.50 12.55
CA GLU A 1 10.60 -6.14 13.02
C GLU A 1 9.92 -6.12 14.40
N LEU A 2 8.80 -6.83 14.57
CA LEU A 2 8.01 -6.79 15.82
C LEU A 2 8.83 -7.13 17.09
N ALA A 3 9.69 -8.15 17.01
CA ALA A 3 10.58 -8.53 18.12
C ALA A 3 11.55 -7.39 18.51
N ALA A 4 12.15 -6.74 17.52
CA ALA A 4 13.05 -5.61 17.76
C ALA A 4 12.31 -4.41 18.38
N LEU A 5 11.07 -4.14 17.95
CA LEU A 5 10.24 -3.09 18.54
C LEU A 5 9.85 -3.41 19.99
N LEU A 6 9.51 -4.66 20.31
CA LEU A 6 9.26 -5.10 21.68
C LEU A 6 10.45 -4.80 22.60
N GLU A 7 11.66 -5.07 22.13
CA GLU A 7 12.90 -4.82 22.90
C GLU A 7 13.20 -3.33 23.00
N ALA A 8 13.25 -2.62 21.88
CA ALA A 8 13.64 -1.21 21.82
C ALA A 8 12.67 -0.30 22.58
N MET A 9 11.37 -0.59 22.51
CA MET A 9 10.34 0.19 23.20
C MET A 9 10.01 -0.32 24.61
N GLN A 10 10.69 -1.38 25.07
CA GLN A 10 10.41 -2.07 26.34
C GLN A 10 8.92 -2.44 26.49
N ALA A 11 8.26 -2.71 25.36
CA ALA A 11 6.86 -3.07 25.34
C ALA A 11 6.69 -4.53 25.76
N SER A 12 5.58 -4.81 26.43
CA SER A 12 5.24 -6.19 26.80
C SER A 12 4.57 -6.92 25.63
N THR A 13 3.67 -6.23 24.92
CA THR A 13 2.78 -6.89 23.97
C THR A 13 2.73 -6.13 22.66
N VAL A 14 2.74 -6.86 21.54
CA VAL A 14 2.32 -6.34 20.23
C VAL A 14 0.97 -6.95 19.88
N LEU A 15 -0.01 -6.12 19.60
CA LEU A 15 -1.24 -6.53 18.93
C LEU A 15 -1.04 -6.45 17.42
N VAL A 16 -1.25 -7.58 16.74
CA VAL A 16 -1.12 -7.72 15.29
C VAL A 16 -2.48 -7.98 14.69
N CYS A 17 -2.94 -7.10 13.80
CA CYS A 17 -4.15 -7.33 13.01
C CYS A 17 -3.98 -6.79 11.57
N PRO A 18 -3.69 -7.66 10.59
CA PRO A 18 -3.54 -7.25 9.19
C PRO A 18 -4.88 -7.05 8.46
N ALA A 19 -6.02 -7.34 9.09
CA ALA A 19 -7.34 -7.23 8.46
C ALA A 19 -7.59 -5.83 7.87
N PHE A 20 -8.27 -5.80 6.73
CA PHE A 20 -8.76 -4.59 6.08
C PHE A 20 -10.08 -4.92 5.36
N PRO A 21 -11.22 -4.95 6.09
CA PRO A 21 -12.51 -5.40 5.59
C PRO A 21 -13.01 -4.65 4.36
N ALA A 22 -12.83 -3.33 4.31
CA ALA A 22 -13.15 -2.52 3.13
C ALA A 22 -12.42 -2.97 1.84
N GLN A 23 -11.33 -3.72 2.01
CA GLN A 23 -10.54 -4.30 0.93
C GLN A 23 -10.72 -5.82 0.83
N GLY A 24 -11.72 -6.41 1.49
CA GLY A 24 -11.96 -7.86 1.48
C GLY A 24 -10.95 -8.68 2.28
N ARG A 25 -10.10 -8.05 3.09
CA ARG A 25 -9.12 -8.74 3.94
C ARG A 25 -9.68 -8.95 5.33
N THR A 26 -9.80 -10.20 5.77
CA THR A 26 -10.29 -10.56 7.11
C THR A 26 -9.34 -11.54 7.78
N VAL A 27 -9.39 -11.63 9.11
CA VAL A 27 -8.63 -12.61 9.89
C VAL A 27 -9.62 -13.40 10.73
N LEU A 28 -9.68 -14.72 10.50
CA LEU A 28 -10.58 -15.64 11.19
C LEU A 28 -9.79 -16.84 11.71
N ASN A 29 -9.84 -17.10 13.01
CA ASN A 29 -9.05 -18.13 13.67
C ASN A 29 -7.55 -18.03 13.35
N GLY A 30 -7.03 -16.80 13.26
CA GLY A 30 -5.64 -16.53 12.89
C GLY A 30 -5.31 -16.66 11.40
N MET A 31 -6.26 -17.07 10.56
CA MET A 31 -6.09 -17.20 9.12
C MET A 31 -6.39 -15.88 8.41
N LEU A 32 -5.42 -15.34 7.67
CA LEU A 32 -5.64 -14.21 6.77
C LEU A 32 -6.37 -14.69 5.51
N LEU A 33 -7.55 -14.12 5.28
CA LEU A 33 -8.38 -14.36 4.10
C LEU A 33 -8.41 -13.11 3.22
N VAL A 34 -8.47 -13.31 1.90
CA VAL A 34 -8.69 -12.28 0.89
C VAL A 34 -9.91 -12.70 0.09
N ASP A 35 -10.99 -11.91 0.18
CA ASP A 35 -12.28 -12.20 -0.45
C ASP A 35 -12.82 -13.60 -0.09
N GLY A 36 -12.56 -14.04 1.14
CA GLY A 36 -12.97 -15.34 1.68
C GLY A 36 -12.04 -16.52 1.36
N ALA A 37 -11.06 -16.34 0.47
CA ALA A 37 -10.05 -17.36 0.17
C ALA A 37 -8.79 -17.19 1.03
N PRO A 38 -8.07 -18.26 1.40
CA PRO A 38 -6.78 -18.15 2.08
C PRO A 38 -5.79 -17.27 1.29
N ALA A 39 -5.10 -16.35 1.97
CA ALA A 39 -4.20 -15.40 1.32
C ALA A 39 -3.14 -16.05 0.40
N HIS A 40 -2.61 -17.22 0.79
CA HIS A 40 -1.58 -17.96 0.04
C HIS A 40 -2.07 -18.50 -1.31
N GLU A 41 -3.39 -18.63 -1.50
CA GLU A 41 -4.02 -19.05 -2.76
C GLU A 41 -4.39 -17.85 -3.65
N THR A 42 -4.27 -16.63 -3.14
CA THR A 42 -4.68 -15.41 -3.83
C THR A 42 -3.48 -14.71 -4.50
N PRO A 43 -3.71 -13.70 -5.37
CA PRO A 43 -2.62 -12.94 -5.96
C PRO A 43 -1.66 -12.30 -4.95
N VAL A 44 -2.10 -12.08 -3.69
CA VAL A 44 -1.25 -11.54 -2.63
C VAL A 44 -0.19 -12.56 -2.20
N GLY A 45 -0.56 -13.82 -1.95
CA GLY A 45 0.38 -14.86 -1.54
C GLY A 45 1.19 -15.47 -2.68
N LEU A 46 0.67 -15.35 -3.91
CA LEU A 46 1.35 -15.79 -5.14
C LEU A 46 2.27 -14.71 -5.74
N ASP A 47 2.51 -13.60 -5.03
CA ASP A 47 3.43 -12.56 -5.50
C ASP A 47 4.85 -13.15 -5.66
N PRO A 48 5.46 -13.11 -6.86
CA PRO A 48 6.77 -13.72 -7.06
C PRO A 48 7.92 -13.02 -6.33
N ALA A 49 7.78 -11.73 -6.00
CA ALA A 49 8.78 -11.00 -5.23
C ALA A 49 8.66 -11.26 -3.72
N TYR A 50 7.43 -11.48 -3.25
CA TYR A 50 7.13 -11.74 -1.85
C TYR A 50 6.17 -12.93 -1.71
N PRO A 51 6.63 -14.16 -2.00
CA PRO A 51 5.77 -15.33 -1.91
C PRO A 51 5.34 -15.54 -0.46
N GLY A 52 4.02 -15.61 -0.24
CA GLY A 52 3.39 -15.88 1.04
C GLY A 52 2.79 -17.28 1.04
N PRO A 53 3.57 -18.35 1.33
CA PRO A 53 3.11 -19.74 1.21
C PRO A 53 2.11 -20.16 2.29
N LEU A 54 1.86 -19.30 3.27
CA LEU A 54 1.01 -19.57 4.43
C LEU A 54 -0.04 -18.48 4.58
N SER A 55 -1.11 -18.79 5.28
CA SER A 55 -2.13 -17.81 5.68
C SER A 55 -2.40 -17.80 7.17
N ASP A 56 -1.95 -18.83 7.89
CA ASP A 56 -1.97 -18.85 9.35
C ASP A 56 -0.91 -17.88 9.89
N LEU A 57 -1.37 -16.78 10.47
CA LEU A 57 -0.53 -15.71 10.98
C LEU A 57 0.27 -16.15 12.21
N LEU A 58 -0.21 -17.11 13.01
CA LEU A 58 0.54 -17.63 14.14
C LEU A 58 1.74 -18.42 13.63
N ASP A 59 1.53 -19.26 12.61
CA ASP A 59 2.59 -20.01 11.95
C ASP A 59 3.62 -19.10 11.28
N ILE A 60 3.17 -18.09 10.53
CA ILE A 60 4.04 -17.11 9.87
C ILE A 60 4.93 -16.41 10.91
N LEU A 61 4.31 -15.82 11.93
CA LEU A 61 5.03 -15.04 12.94
C LEU A 61 5.90 -15.90 13.85
N SER A 62 5.53 -17.17 14.09
CA SER A 62 6.36 -18.09 14.88
C SER A 62 7.58 -18.59 14.12
N ARG A 63 7.48 -18.78 12.79
CA ARG A 63 8.60 -19.22 11.93
C ARG A 63 9.60 -18.10 11.65
N GLU A 64 9.09 -16.90 11.41
CA GLU A 64 9.93 -15.72 11.11
C GLU A 64 10.36 -14.95 12.37
N GLY A 65 9.75 -15.25 13.51
CA GLY A 65 9.98 -14.55 14.77
C GLY A 65 11.27 -14.93 15.49
N THR A 66 11.61 -14.14 16.52
CA THR A 66 12.73 -14.42 17.41
C THR A 66 12.36 -15.55 18.38
N PRO A 67 13.21 -16.59 18.52
CA PRO A 67 12.97 -17.68 19.48
C PRO A 67 12.65 -17.16 20.88
N GLY A 68 11.58 -17.68 21.50
CA GLY A 68 11.18 -17.34 22.87
C GLY A 68 10.14 -16.24 23.01
N ILE A 69 9.72 -15.57 21.92
CA ILE A 69 8.57 -14.66 21.93
C ILE A 69 7.30 -15.45 21.60
N PRO A 70 6.35 -15.63 22.53
CA PRO A 70 5.14 -16.39 22.27
C PRO A 70 4.21 -15.61 21.33
N VAL A 71 3.68 -16.30 20.33
CA VAL A 71 2.62 -15.80 19.44
C VAL A 71 1.32 -16.50 19.82
N THR A 72 0.28 -15.74 20.12
CA THR A 72 -1.03 -16.32 20.50
C THR A 72 -2.17 -15.62 19.79
N LEU A 73 -3.26 -16.35 19.57
CA LEU A 73 -4.49 -15.83 18.99
C LEU A 73 -5.32 -15.08 20.04
N LEU A 74 -5.89 -13.96 19.63
CA LEU A 74 -7.00 -13.27 20.27
C LEU A 74 -8.23 -13.48 19.37
N PRO A 75 -9.08 -14.47 19.69
CA PRO A 75 -10.15 -14.90 18.79
C PRO A 75 -11.28 -13.87 18.73
N LEU A 76 -12.06 -13.93 17.65
CA LEU A 76 -13.14 -12.98 17.38
C LEU A 76 -14.15 -12.86 18.52
N LYS A 77 -14.40 -13.95 19.26
CA LYS A 77 -15.25 -13.95 20.44
C LYS A 77 -14.76 -12.97 21.52
N GLU A 78 -13.46 -12.94 21.79
CA GLU A 78 -12.87 -12.04 22.78
C GLU A 78 -12.84 -10.60 22.27
N VAL A 79 -12.57 -10.41 20.97
CA VAL A 79 -12.62 -9.09 20.31
C VAL A 79 -14.02 -8.47 20.44
N ARG A 80 -15.07 -9.27 20.27
CA ARG A 80 -16.48 -8.86 20.36
C ARG A 80 -17.06 -8.97 21.78
N GLY A 81 -16.30 -9.46 22.76
CA GLY A 81 -16.73 -9.68 24.15
C GLY A 81 -16.93 -8.41 24.99
N GLY A 82 -16.69 -7.24 24.40
CA GLY A 82 -16.73 -5.95 25.07
C GLY A 82 -15.38 -5.54 25.65
N ALA A 83 -15.29 -4.28 26.11
CA ALA A 83 -14.02 -3.65 26.45
C ALA A 83 -13.23 -4.39 27.53
N GLU A 84 -13.91 -4.93 28.55
CA GLU A 84 -13.24 -5.59 29.68
C GLU A 84 -12.68 -6.97 29.31
N GLU A 85 -13.41 -7.75 28.51
CA GLU A 85 -12.93 -9.04 28.02
C GLU A 85 -11.74 -8.86 27.07
N LEU A 86 -11.86 -7.92 26.12
CA LEU A 86 -10.79 -7.57 25.20
C LEU A 86 -9.55 -7.06 25.94
N ARG A 87 -9.72 -6.19 26.94
CA ARG A 87 -8.61 -5.71 27.78
C ARG A 87 -7.88 -6.86 28.47
N ARG A 88 -8.62 -7.84 29.01
CA ARG A 88 -8.05 -9.03 29.64
C ARG A 88 -7.29 -9.91 28.65
N GLY A 89 -7.81 -10.11 27.44
CA GLY A 89 -7.13 -10.88 26.39
C GLY A 89 -5.82 -10.23 25.90
N LEU A 90 -5.76 -8.90 25.92
CA LEU A 90 -4.55 -8.13 25.60
C LEU A 90 -3.54 -8.07 26.76
N GLN A 91 -3.98 -8.29 28.00
CA GLN A 91 -3.09 -8.37 29.15
C GLN A 91 -2.38 -9.72 29.25
N GLY A 92 -1.16 -9.73 29.78
CA GLY A 92 -0.49 -10.96 30.17
C GLY A 92 1.00 -10.99 29.86
N ARG A 93 1.51 -12.20 29.59
CA ARG A 93 2.93 -12.45 29.34
C ARG A 93 3.38 -11.76 28.06
N ARG A 94 4.62 -11.26 28.11
CA ARG A 94 5.31 -10.63 26.97
C ARG A 94 5.17 -11.49 25.71
N GLY A 95 4.77 -10.89 24.59
CA GLY A 95 4.53 -11.65 23.35
C GLY A 95 3.80 -10.89 22.25
N ILE A 96 3.44 -11.63 21.22
CA ILE A 96 2.66 -11.15 20.08
C ILE A 96 1.24 -11.73 20.20
N ARG A 97 0.22 -10.87 20.06
CA ARG A 97 -1.20 -11.21 20.02
C ARG A 97 -1.72 -10.98 18.61
N VAL A 98 -2.00 -12.05 17.88
CA VAL A 98 -2.69 -11.97 16.58
C VAL A 98 -4.18 -11.85 16.85
N ALA A 99 -4.83 -10.79 16.39
CA ALA A 99 -6.26 -10.61 16.57
C ALA A 99 -7.04 -10.93 15.30
N ASP A 100 -8.12 -11.68 15.48
CA ASP A 100 -9.16 -11.82 14.47
C ASP A 100 -9.89 -10.50 14.27
N ALA A 101 -10.30 -10.23 13.03
CA ALA A 101 -11.16 -9.13 12.68
C ALA A 101 -11.81 -9.40 11.31
N GLU A 102 -13.12 -9.20 11.25
CA GLU A 102 -13.92 -9.40 10.03
C GLU A 102 -14.54 -8.09 9.54
N THR A 103 -14.75 -7.14 10.46
CA THR A 103 -15.46 -5.88 10.21
C THR A 103 -14.68 -4.68 10.74
N ASP A 104 -14.99 -3.48 10.24
CA ASP A 104 -14.37 -2.25 10.72
C ASP A 104 -14.68 -2.01 12.21
N ALA A 105 -15.84 -2.47 12.71
CA ALA A 105 -16.18 -2.42 14.12
C ALA A 105 -15.24 -3.28 15.00
N ASP A 106 -14.76 -4.41 14.48
CA ASP A 106 -13.76 -5.24 15.17
C ASP A 106 -12.43 -4.46 15.27
N LEU A 107 -11.99 -3.83 14.17
CA LEU A 107 -10.78 -3.01 14.14
C LEU A 107 -10.86 -1.80 15.08
N GLU A 108 -12.02 -1.15 15.15
CA GLU A 108 -12.27 -0.07 16.10
C GLU A 108 -12.19 -0.52 17.57
N ALA A 109 -12.72 -1.69 17.89
CA ALA A 109 -12.62 -2.25 19.24
C ALA A 109 -11.15 -2.52 19.61
N LEU A 110 -10.39 -3.14 18.69
CA LEU A 110 -8.96 -3.40 18.84
C LEU A 110 -8.16 -2.10 19.03
N ALA A 111 -8.43 -1.08 18.21
CA ALA A 111 -7.76 0.22 18.29
C ALA A 111 -8.02 0.91 19.63
N ARG A 112 -9.28 1.01 20.08
CA ARG A 112 -9.62 1.61 21.37
C ARG A 112 -8.98 0.86 22.54
N ALA A 113 -9.03 -0.47 22.52
CA ALA A 113 -8.46 -1.29 23.59
C ALA A 113 -6.94 -1.20 23.64
N GLY A 114 -6.27 -1.18 22.47
CA GLY A 114 -4.83 -1.04 22.38
C GLY A 114 -4.34 0.33 22.84
N LEU A 115 -4.99 1.42 22.41
CA LEU A 115 -4.66 2.79 22.84
C LEU A 115 -4.87 3.02 24.34
N ALA A 116 -5.82 2.32 24.95
CA ALA A 116 -6.03 2.36 26.40
C ALA A 116 -4.91 1.67 27.19
N GLN A 117 -4.05 0.87 26.55
CA GLN A 117 -2.92 0.19 27.18
C GLN A 117 -1.60 0.89 26.81
N GLY A 118 -1.08 1.71 27.74
CA GLY A 118 0.09 2.57 27.48
C GLY A 118 1.42 1.88 27.14
N SER A 119 1.52 0.54 27.21
CA SER A 119 2.73 -0.24 26.90
C SER A 119 2.54 -1.28 25.79
N LEU A 120 1.42 -1.19 25.06
CA LEU A 120 1.09 -2.09 23.96
C LEU A 120 1.43 -1.44 22.62
N LEU A 121 2.10 -2.20 21.76
CA LEU A 121 2.38 -1.79 20.38
C LEU A 121 1.27 -2.28 19.45
N LEU A 122 0.87 -1.45 18.49
CA LEU A 122 -0.09 -1.80 17.46
C LEU A 122 0.65 -2.03 16.14
N ALA A 123 0.39 -3.17 15.51
CA ALA A 123 0.92 -3.53 14.21
C ALA A 123 -0.23 -4.04 13.33
N GLY A 124 -0.34 -3.52 12.12
CA GLY A 124 -1.45 -3.88 11.23
C GLY A 124 -1.39 -3.17 9.91
N SER A 125 -2.42 -3.39 9.10
CA SER A 125 -2.56 -2.73 7.80
C SER A 125 -3.21 -1.34 7.94
N ALA A 126 -3.54 -0.73 6.81
CA ALA A 126 -4.32 0.51 6.77
C ALA A 126 -5.69 0.40 7.46
N GLY A 127 -6.26 -0.81 7.59
CA GLY A 127 -7.50 -1.04 8.34
C GLY A 127 -7.35 -0.67 9.81
N LEU A 128 -6.38 -1.29 10.51
CA LEU A 128 -6.12 -0.98 11.92
C LEU A 128 -5.61 0.46 12.10
N ALA A 129 -4.75 0.96 11.20
CA ALA A 129 -4.26 2.34 11.26
C ALA A 129 -5.41 3.36 11.13
N GLY A 130 -6.39 3.11 10.26
CA GLY A 130 -7.60 3.92 10.13
C GLY A 130 -8.43 3.94 11.42
N ALA A 131 -8.64 2.77 12.03
CA ALA A 131 -9.35 2.65 13.30
C ALA A 131 -8.63 3.39 14.45
N VAL A 132 -7.29 3.34 14.49
CA VAL A 132 -6.47 4.10 15.45
C VAL A 132 -6.60 5.61 15.23
N SER A 133 -6.52 6.06 13.98
CA SER A 133 -6.72 7.48 13.64
C SER A 133 -8.09 7.98 14.08
N ALA A 134 -9.15 7.20 13.86
CA ALA A 134 -10.51 7.52 14.31
C ALA A 134 -10.62 7.58 15.84
N ALA A 135 -10.05 6.60 16.55
CA ALA A 135 -10.07 6.57 18.01
C ALA A 135 -9.30 7.76 18.65
N LEU A 136 -8.29 8.29 17.96
CA LEU A 136 -7.55 9.48 18.38
C LEU A 136 -8.21 10.80 17.94
N GLY A 137 -9.30 10.76 17.17
CA GLY A 137 -9.93 11.96 16.61
C GLY A 137 -9.09 12.65 15.52
N LEU A 138 -8.21 11.89 14.85
CA LEU A 138 -7.28 12.39 13.83
C LEU A 138 -7.74 12.14 12.39
N THR A 139 -9.00 11.74 12.19
CA THR A 139 -9.55 11.51 10.86
C THR A 139 -9.72 12.82 10.10
N SER A 140 -9.20 12.86 8.88
CA SER A 140 -9.40 13.97 7.95
C SER A 140 -10.49 13.63 6.92
N ARG A 141 -11.10 14.67 6.34
CA ARG A 141 -11.97 14.51 5.18
C ARG A 141 -11.11 14.21 3.94
N PRO A 142 -11.65 13.50 2.94
CA PRO A 142 -10.98 13.35 1.66
C PRO A 142 -10.60 14.70 1.08
N VAL A 143 -9.39 14.78 0.51
CA VAL A 143 -8.94 15.98 -0.19
C VAL A 143 -9.46 15.98 -1.63
N ALA A 144 -9.54 17.15 -2.26
CA ALA A 144 -9.96 17.23 -3.65
C ALA A 144 -8.98 16.47 -4.56
N CYS A 145 -9.52 15.76 -5.55
CA CYS A 145 -8.69 15.18 -6.60
C CYS A 145 -7.99 16.32 -7.38
N PRO A 146 -6.70 16.17 -7.74
CA PRO A 146 -6.04 17.14 -8.59
C PRO A 146 -6.74 17.29 -9.94
N ALA A 147 -6.64 18.48 -10.53
CA ALA A 147 -7.23 18.76 -11.83
C ALA A 147 -6.65 17.83 -12.91
N PRO A 148 -7.46 17.45 -13.92
CA PRO A 148 -6.96 16.69 -15.07
C PRO A 148 -5.92 17.49 -15.86
N GLY A 149 -5.11 16.78 -16.65
CA GLY A 149 -4.11 17.42 -17.51
C GLY A 149 -2.92 16.51 -17.82
N ALA A 150 -1.72 17.08 -17.79
CA ALA A 150 -0.45 16.40 -18.02
C ALA A 150 -0.06 15.48 -16.84
N TRP A 151 -0.86 14.46 -16.60
CA TRP A 151 -0.58 13.41 -15.62
C TRP A 151 0.42 12.42 -16.22
N LEU A 152 1.56 12.23 -15.56
CA LEU A 152 2.46 11.13 -15.84
C LEU A 152 2.10 9.96 -14.93
N ILE A 153 1.58 8.88 -15.51
CA ILE A 153 1.22 7.66 -14.78
C ILE A 153 2.40 6.68 -14.83
N VAL A 154 2.90 6.26 -13.68
CA VAL A 154 4.05 5.33 -13.55
C VAL A 154 3.57 4.05 -12.89
N ALA A 155 3.62 2.92 -13.60
CA ALA A 155 3.10 1.65 -13.11
C ALA A 155 4.13 0.53 -13.17
N GLY A 156 4.71 0.18 -12.02
CA GLY A 156 5.59 -0.99 -11.91
C GLY A 156 4.92 -2.21 -11.27
N SER A 157 3.77 -2.02 -10.59
CA SER A 157 3.10 -3.10 -9.85
C SER A 157 2.60 -4.22 -10.77
N ARG A 158 2.90 -5.46 -10.36
CA ARG A 158 2.42 -6.70 -10.99
C ARG A 158 1.06 -7.17 -10.48
N HIS A 159 0.37 -6.36 -9.70
CA HIS A 159 -0.96 -6.75 -9.25
C HIS A 159 -1.95 -6.75 -10.43
N PRO A 160 -2.87 -7.73 -10.55
CA PRO A 160 -3.86 -7.77 -11.63
C PRO A 160 -4.66 -6.47 -11.81
N SER A 161 -5.03 -5.80 -10.71
CA SER A 161 -5.69 -4.48 -10.73
C SER A 161 -4.87 -3.42 -11.51
N THR A 162 -3.59 -3.25 -11.20
CA THR A 162 -2.74 -2.28 -11.93
C THR A 162 -2.59 -2.64 -13.41
N ARG A 163 -2.45 -3.94 -13.76
CA ARG A 163 -2.40 -4.36 -15.17
C ARG A 163 -3.68 -4.03 -15.92
N ALA A 164 -4.84 -4.29 -15.31
CA ALA A 164 -6.13 -3.93 -15.89
C ALA A 164 -6.26 -2.42 -16.12
N GLN A 165 -5.76 -1.61 -15.18
CA GLN A 165 -5.74 -0.15 -15.31
C GLN A 165 -4.86 0.35 -16.47
N ILE A 166 -3.68 -0.24 -16.66
CA ILE A 166 -2.82 0.08 -17.81
C ILE A 166 -3.48 -0.35 -19.13
N ALA A 167 -4.09 -1.53 -19.18
CA ALA A 167 -4.81 -1.99 -20.36
C ALA A 167 -5.97 -1.05 -20.74
N VAL A 168 -6.67 -0.47 -19.75
CA VAL A 168 -7.72 0.55 -19.99
C VAL A 168 -7.14 1.85 -20.57
N LEU A 169 -5.97 2.31 -20.09
CA LEU A 169 -5.29 3.47 -20.66
C LEU A 169 -4.89 3.22 -22.13
N GLU A 170 -4.34 2.03 -22.41
CA GLU A 170 -3.95 1.59 -23.76
C GLU A 170 -5.16 1.54 -24.70
N ALA A 171 -6.25 0.90 -24.27
CA ALA A 171 -7.49 0.83 -25.03
C ALA A 171 -8.13 2.20 -25.29
N ALA A 172 -7.95 3.14 -24.36
CA ALA A 172 -8.41 4.52 -24.49
C ALA A 172 -7.48 5.41 -25.36
N GLY A 173 -6.39 4.86 -25.90
CA GLY A 173 -5.44 5.58 -26.75
C GLY A 173 -4.57 6.60 -26.00
N VAL A 174 -4.39 6.42 -24.68
CA VAL A 174 -3.46 7.24 -23.91
C VAL A 174 -2.04 6.92 -24.36
N ALA A 175 -1.23 7.95 -24.62
CA ALA A 175 0.15 7.75 -25.03
C ALA A 175 0.93 7.06 -23.91
N GLY A 176 1.69 6.02 -24.23
CA GLY A 176 2.49 5.37 -23.22
C GLY A 176 3.64 4.55 -23.76
N ALA A 177 4.51 4.17 -22.83
CA ALA A 177 5.67 3.33 -23.09
C ALA A 177 5.73 2.20 -22.06
N ARG A 178 6.07 1.00 -22.52
CA ARG A 178 6.40 -0.13 -21.64
C ARG A 178 7.90 -0.35 -21.65
N VAL A 179 8.48 -0.57 -20.48
CA VAL A 179 9.90 -0.88 -20.34
C VAL A 179 10.20 -2.16 -21.14
N SER A 180 11.13 -2.05 -22.09
CA SER A 180 11.62 -3.19 -22.84
C SER A 180 12.70 -3.95 -22.03
N PRO A 181 12.59 -5.29 -21.87
CA PRO A 181 13.62 -6.07 -21.19
C PRO A 181 14.96 -6.15 -21.95
N THR A 182 14.93 -5.97 -23.28
CA THR A 182 16.03 -6.31 -24.20
C THR A 182 16.39 -5.19 -25.18
N GLY A 183 15.69 -4.06 -25.16
CA GLY A 183 15.90 -2.97 -26.11
C GLY A 183 15.71 -1.58 -25.51
N GLU A 184 15.94 -0.55 -26.32
CA GLU A 184 15.68 0.84 -25.92
C GLU A 184 14.18 1.13 -25.86
N THR A 185 13.77 1.87 -24.84
CA THR A 185 12.40 2.36 -24.68
C THR A 185 12.38 3.85 -24.99
N THR A 186 11.71 4.27 -26.06
CA THR A 186 11.54 5.70 -26.38
C THR A 186 10.39 6.31 -25.59
N LEU A 187 10.54 7.58 -25.23
CA LEU A 187 9.54 8.40 -24.54
C LEU A 187 8.94 9.49 -25.43
N ASP A 188 9.21 9.50 -26.74
CA ASP A 188 8.82 10.60 -27.63
C ASP A 188 7.31 10.88 -27.59
N SER A 189 6.48 9.84 -27.66
CA SER A 189 5.02 9.96 -27.60
C SER A 189 4.53 10.41 -26.22
N VAL A 190 5.17 9.93 -25.15
CA VAL A 190 4.89 10.28 -23.75
C VAL A 190 5.18 11.77 -23.53
N ILE A 191 6.37 12.22 -23.91
CA ILE A 191 6.81 13.62 -23.78
C ILE A 191 5.93 14.55 -24.61
N ALA A 192 5.60 14.17 -25.85
CA ALA A 192 4.73 14.97 -26.72
C ALA A 192 3.31 15.11 -26.14
N ALA A 193 2.74 14.03 -25.60
CA ALA A 193 1.43 14.06 -24.97
C ALA A 193 1.42 14.97 -23.74
N LEU A 194 2.39 14.81 -22.83
CA LEU A 194 2.50 15.63 -21.62
C LEU A 194 2.67 17.12 -21.94
N ARG A 195 3.53 17.48 -22.91
CA ARG A 195 3.69 18.87 -23.37
C ARG A 195 2.44 19.46 -23.98
N SER A 196 1.56 18.62 -24.52
CA SER A 196 0.24 19.04 -25.04
C SER A 196 -0.86 19.12 -23.97
N GLY A 197 -0.52 18.94 -22.69
CA GLY A 197 -1.47 18.95 -21.58
C GLY A 197 -2.30 17.67 -21.44
N LYS A 198 -1.91 16.58 -22.10
CA LYS A 198 -2.61 15.30 -22.09
C LYS A 198 -1.91 14.30 -21.16
N PRO A 199 -2.65 13.33 -20.58
CA PRO A 199 -2.02 12.29 -19.77
C PRO A 199 -1.18 11.34 -20.62
N ALA A 200 -0.18 10.74 -19.99
CA ALA A 200 0.64 9.69 -20.56
C ALA A 200 1.07 8.69 -19.48
N PHE A 201 1.53 7.50 -19.89
CA PHE A 201 2.00 6.49 -18.93
C PHE A 201 3.35 5.88 -19.28
N VAL A 202 4.07 5.43 -18.26
CA VAL A 202 5.21 4.53 -18.37
C VAL A 202 4.97 3.33 -17.47
N ALA A 203 5.09 2.11 -18.00
CA ALA A 203 4.78 0.90 -17.26
C ALA A 203 5.87 -0.17 -17.38
N SER A 204 5.93 -1.10 -16.42
CA SER A 204 6.72 -2.32 -16.54
C SER A 204 6.16 -3.25 -17.64
N PRO A 205 6.97 -4.18 -18.18
CA PRO A 205 6.50 -5.15 -19.16
C PRO A 205 5.48 -6.11 -18.53
N ASP A 206 4.57 -6.62 -19.36
CA ASP A 206 3.70 -7.72 -18.96
C ASP A 206 4.52 -9.01 -18.86
N GLY A 207 4.52 -9.66 -17.69
CA GLY A 207 5.11 -10.99 -17.52
C GLY A 207 6.10 -11.13 -16.36
N PRO A 208 6.89 -12.24 -16.35
CA PRO A 208 7.76 -12.61 -15.24
C PRO A 208 8.86 -11.59 -14.91
N GLY A 209 9.36 -10.84 -15.89
CA GLY A 209 10.44 -9.85 -15.73
C GLY A 209 9.98 -8.47 -15.24
N GLY A 210 8.68 -8.23 -15.05
CA GLY A 210 8.16 -6.90 -14.71
C GLY A 210 8.52 -6.36 -13.32
N ALA A 211 9.12 -7.17 -12.44
CA ALA A 211 9.51 -6.78 -11.07
C ALA A 211 10.93 -7.23 -10.69
N ASP A 212 11.82 -7.46 -11.65
CA ASP A 212 13.23 -7.48 -11.29
C ASP A 212 13.71 -6.05 -10.94
N GLU A 213 14.69 -5.97 -10.04
CA GLU A 213 15.25 -4.69 -9.55
C GLU A 213 15.73 -3.80 -10.71
N LYS A 214 16.25 -4.43 -11.77
CA LYS A 214 16.73 -3.75 -12.98
C LYS A 214 15.58 -3.09 -13.74
N THR A 215 14.42 -3.74 -13.83
CA THR A 215 13.22 -3.22 -14.48
C THR A 215 12.62 -2.09 -13.66
N ALA A 216 12.58 -2.22 -12.33
CA ALA A 216 12.15 -1.14 -11.45
C ALA A 216 13.07 0.10 -11.56
N ALA A 217 14.39 -0.10 -11.57
CA ALA A 217 15.36 0.97 -11.79
C ALA A 217 15.22 1.62 -13.18
N THR A 218 15.00 0.82 -14.22
CA THR A 218 14.79 1.30 -15.59
C THR A 218 13.50 2.12 -15.69
N LEU A 219 12.41 1.62 -15.10
CA LEU A 219 11.13 2.33 -15.02
C LEU A 219 11.29 3.67 -14.31
N ALA A 220 12.00 3.70 -13.18
CA ALA A 220 12.28 4.92 -12.44
C ALA A 220 13.10 5.91 -13.28
N ALA A 221 14.17 5.46 -13.94
CA ALA A 221 15.01 6.32 -14.80
C ALA A 221 14.24 6.91 -15.99
N LEU A 222 13.41 6.12 -16.67
CA LEU A 222 12.54 6.61 -17.75
C LEU A 222 11.51 7.60 -17.23
N SER A 223 10.91 7.33 -16.07
CA SER A 223 9.92 8.22 -15.46
C SER A 223 10.54 9.56 -15.06
N VAL A 224 11.77 9.56 -14.53
CA VAL A 224 12.55 10.79 -14.27
C VAL A 224 12.88 11.50 -15.58
N SER A 225 13.24 10.78 -16.63
CA SER A 225 13.50 11.38 -17.95
C SER A 225 12.26 12.06 -18.53
N ALA A 226 11.07 11.49 -18.33
CA ALA A 226 9.81 12.08 -18.76
C ALA A 226 9.48 13.40 -18.03
N MET A 227 10.12 13.69 -16.89
CA MET A 227 9.94 14.96 -16.16
C MET A 227 10.39 16.19 -16.95
N ILE A 228 11.18 16.03 -18.01
CA ILE A 228 11.51 17.12 -18.96
C ILE A 228 10.28 17.70 -19.66
N ALA A 229 9.15 16.98 -19.65
CA ALA A 229 7.86 17.46 -20.13
C ALA A 229 7.08 18.28 -19.09
N SER A 230 7.60 18.39 -17.86
CA SER A 230 6.99 19.09 -16.73
C SER A 230 5.54 18.69 -16.47
N PRO A 231 5.26 17.40 -16.19
CA PRO A 231 3.91 16.95 -15.85
C PRO A 231 3.38 17.70 -14.63
N SER A 232 2.08 17.96 -14.59
CA SER A 232 1.43 18.65 -13.48
C SER A 232 1.36 17.79 -12.21
N ILE A 233 1.39 16.47 -12.38
CA ILE A 233 1.41 15.48 -11.30
C ILE A 233 1.97 14.16 -11.82
N VAL A 234 2.62 13.40 -10.93
CA VAL A 234 3.01 12.01 -11.19
C VAL A 234 2.15 11.05 -10.36
N ALA A 235 1.39 10.19 -11.04
CA ALA A 235 0.58 9.16 -10.41
C ALA A 235 1.33 7.83 -10.42
N ILE A 236 1.71 7.29 -9.26
CA ILE A 236 2.57 6.11 -9.14
C ILE A 236 1.80 4.92 -8.57
N ALA A 237 1.76 3.81 -9.30
CA ALA A 237 1.11 2.57 -8.89
C ALA A 237 2.14 1.52 -8.42
N GLY A 238 2.20 1.31 -7.11
CA GLY A 238 3.12 0.37 -6.44
C GLY A 238 4.07 1.04 -5.46
N GLY A 239 4.26 0.43 -4.28
CA GLY A 239 5.12 0.96 -3.21
C GLY A 239 6.61 0.98 -3.61
N GLU A 240 7.13 -0.12 -4.12
CA GLU A 240 8.51 -0.19 -4.65
C GLU A 240 8.73 0.77 -5.82
N THR A 241 7.74 0.90 -6.71
CA THR A 241 7.80 1.86 -7.82
C THR A 241 7.88 3.29 -7.31
N ALA A 242 7.08 3.65 -6.30
CA ALA A 242 7.14 4.96 -5.67
C ALA A 242 8.49 5.20 -4.98
N HIS A 243 9.02 4.20 -4.29
CA HIS A 243 10.34 4.28 -3.66
C HIS A 243 11.47 4.45 -4.67
N ALA A 244 11.49 3.65 -5.73
CA ALA A 244 12.50 3.73 -6.79
C ALA A 244 12.43 5.07 -7.54
N PHE A 245 11.22 5.55 -7.85
CA PHE A 245 11.03 6.87 -8.46
C PHE A 245 11.52 8.00 -7.56
N MET A 246 11.16 7.97 -6.27
CA MET A 246 11.61 8.93 -5.26
C MET A 246 13.14 8.97 -5.19
N HIS A 247 13.79 7.80 -5.11
CA HIS A 247 15.24 7.70 -5.03
C HIS A 247 15.93 8.20 -6.31
N ALA A 248 15.46 7.77 -7.48
CA ALA A 248 16.01 8.20 -8.77
C ALA A 248 15.82 9.71 -9.02
N GLY A 249 14.74 10.29 -8.51
CA GLY A 249 14.47 11.72 -8.56
C GLY A 249 15.19 12.56 -7.50
N GLY A 250 15.99 11.96 -6.62
CA GLY A 250 16.70 12.68 -5.54
C GLY A 250 15.78 13.23 -4.45
N ALA A 251 14.57 12.69 -4.33
CA ALA A 251 13.62 13.07 -3.29
C ALA A 251 13.97 12.40 -1.95
N THR A 252 13.89 13.18 -0.87
CA THR A 252 14.30 12.76 0.50
C THR A 252 13.11 12.45 1.40
N ARG A 253 11.95 13.03 1.11
CA ARG A 253 10.70 12.75 1.81
C ARG A 253 9.47 12.93 0.92
N LEU A 254 8.35 12.36 1.38
CA LEU A 254 7.01 12.61 0.87
C LEU A 254 6.22 13.36 1.95
N GLU A 255 5.76 14.56 1.64
CA GLU A 255 4.80 15.31 2.47
C GLU A 255 3.39 14.97 2.01
N LEU A 256 2.54 14.45 2.90
CA LEU A 256 1.17 14.07 2.57
C LEU A 256 0.22 15.26 2.70
N ASP A 257 -0.53 15.52 1.64
CA ASP A 257 -1.62 16.50 1.66
C ASP A 257 -2.95 15.84 2.07
N GLY A 258 -3.12 14.55 1.76
CA GLY A 258 -4.27 13.74 2.19
C GLY A 258 -4.60 12.61 1.22
N ALA A 259 -5.77 11.99 1.36
CA ALA A 259 -6.25 10.93 0.49
C ALA A 259 -7.49 11.38 -0.28
N PRO A 260 -7.47 11.45 -1.63
CA PRO A 260 -8.67 11.76 -2.41
C PRO A 260 -9.74 10.66 -2.35
N ALA A 261 -9.30 9.41 -2.26
CA ALA A 261 -10.15 8.24 -2.12
C ALA A 261 -9.37 7.11 -1.39
N PRO A 262 -10.07 6.08 -0.87
CA PRO A 262 -9.41 4.94 -0.26
C PRO A 262 -8.35 4.30 -1.16
N GLY A 263 -7.15 4.06 -0.61
CA GLY A 263 -6.02 3.48 -1.36
C GLY A 263 -5.20 4.46 -2.19
N LEU A 264 -5.56 5.75 -2.17
CA LEU A 264 -4.80 6.83 -2.77
C LEU A 264 -4.17 7.72 -1.71
N ALA A 265 -2.96 8.19 -1.95
CA ALA A 265 -2.31 9.22 -1.14
C ALA A 265 -1.77 10.33 -2.06
N LEU A 266 -2.29 11.54 -1.87
CA LEU A 266 -1.85 12.75 -2.53
C LEU A 266 -0.83 13.47 -1.64
N GLY A 267 0.23 13.96 -2.25
CA GLY A 267 1.26 14.69 -1.56
C GLY A 267 2.30 15.30 -2.48
N ARG A 268 3.43 15.70 -1.89
CA ARG A 268 4.54 16.34 -2.55
C ARG A 268 5.84 15.61 -2.20
N LEU A 269 6.54 15.10 -3.22
CA LEU A 269 7.92 14.68 -3.05
C LEU A 269 8.80 15.93 -2.90
N VAL A 270 9.72 15.89 -1.95
CA VAL A 270 10.64 17.01 -1.70
C VAL A 270 12.08 16.56 -1.91
N ALA A 271 12.76 17.19 -2.87
CA ALA A 271 14.16 16.98 -3.17
C ALA A 271 15.10 17.66 -2.16
N THR A 272 16.38 17.27 -2.19
CA THR A 272 17.42 17.84 -1.32
C THR A 272 17.60 19.34 -1.51
N ASP A 273 17.39 19.85 -2.72
CA ASP A 273 17.44 21.28 -3.05
C ASP A 273 16.16 22.06 -2.68
N GLY A 274 15.17 21.37 -2.10
CA GLY A 274 13.89 21.94 -1.71
C GLY A 274 12.85 22.02 -2.84
N SER A 275 13.19 21.62 -4.07
CA SER A 275 12.21 21.51 -5.15
C SER A 275 11.15 20.46 -4.79
N THR A 276 9.92 20.70 -5.28
CA THR A 276 8.77 19.85 -4.96
C THR A 276 8.09 19.35 -6.22
N LEU A 277 7.57 18.13 -6.13
CA LEU A 277 6.80 17.48 -7.19
C LEU A 277 5.51 16.91 -6.60
N SER A 278 4.37 17.34 -7.14
CA SER A 278 3.08 16.77 -6.81
C SER A 278 3.02 15.30 -7.24
N VAL A 279 2.65 14.43 -6.31
CA VAL A 279 2.51 12.99 -6.56
C VAL A 279 1.21 12.44 -6.01
N LEU A 280 0.67 11.46 -6.70
CA LEU A 280 -0.42 10.62 -6.23
C LEU A 280 0.09 9.19 -6.18
N THR A 281 0.14 8.55 -5.02
CA THR A 281 0.50 7.12 -4.94
C THR A 281 -0.75 6.27 -4.80
N LYS A 282 -0.70 5.07 -5.41
CA LYS A 282 -1.74 4.05 -5.33
C LYS A 282 -1.09 2.71 -5.00
N ALA A 283 -1.61 2.01 -4.01
CA ALA A 283 -1.19 0.63 -3.75
C ALA A 283 -1.61 -0.29 -4.92
N GLY A 284 -0.80 -1.31 -5.22
CA GLY A 284 -0.99 -2.15 -6.41
C GLY A 284 -2.37 -2.80 -6.50
N GLY A 285 -2.90 -3.26 -5.36
CA GLY A 285 -4.18 -3.95 -5.25
C GLY A 285 -5.44 -3.09 -5.25
N PHE A 286 -5.32 -1.78 -5.45
CA PHE A 286 -6.43 -0.83 -5.24
C PHE A 286 -6.98 -0.26 -6.56
N GLY A 287 -8.27 0.04 -6.55
CA GLY A 287 -9.00 0.72 -7.62
C GLY A 287 -9.61 -0.20 -8.66
N SER A 288 -10.68 0.29 -9.29
CA SER A 288 -11.27 -0.35 -10.48
C SER A 288 -10.33 -0.24 -11.68
N PRO A 289 -10.56 -1.00 -12.76
CA PRO A 289 -9.80 -0.86 -14.01
C PRO A 289 -9.82 0.56 -14.59
N GLU A 290 -10.86 1.35 -14.34
CA GLU A 290 -11.02 2.69 -14.90
C GLU A 290 -10.34 3.79 -14.07
N LEU A 291 -9.90 3.49 -12.84
CA LEU A 291 -9.47 4.50 -11.86
C LEU A 291 -8.43 5.48 -12.42
N LEU A 292 -7.34 4.97 -13.01
CA LEU A 292 -6.24 5.83 -13.50
C LEU A 292 -6.70 6.73 -14.66
N LEU A 293 -7.57 6.20 -15.54
CA LEU A 293 -8.13 6.97 -16.64
C LEU A 293 -9.12 8.02 -16.14
N ALA A 294 -9.95 7.68 -15.15
CA ALA A 294 -10.90 8.60 -14.52
C ALA A 294 -10.17 9.76 -13.82
N LEU A 295 -9.14 9.46 -13.03
CA LEU A 295 -8.28 10.46 -12.38
C LEU A 295 -7.64 11.41 -13.40
N ALA A 296 -7.02 10.86 -14.45
CA ALA A 296 -6.38 11.66 -15.51
C ALA A 296 -7.36 12.55 -16.28
N ARG A 297 -8.66 12.21 -16.30
CA ARG A 297 -9.74 12.97 -16.95
C ARG A 297 -10.56 13.83 -15.98
N GLY A 298 -10.28 13.79 -14.67
CA GLY A 298 -10.98 14.59 -13.66
C GLY A 298 -12.39 14.09 -13.34
N ALA A 299 -12.64 12.79 -13.51
CA ALA A 299 -13.94 12.14 -13.32
C ALA A 299 -13.98 11.22 -12.07
N ALA A 300 -13.06 11.43 -11.12
CA ALA A 300 -12.89 10.61 -9.91
C ALA A 300 -13.47 11.29 -8.66
#